data_AF-A0A641AIF2-F1
#
_entry.id   AF-A0A641AIF2-F1
#
_cell.length_a   1.000
_cell.length_b   1.000
_cell.length_c   1.000
_cell.angle_alpha   90.00
_cell.angle_beta   90.00
_cell.angle_gamma   90.00
#
_symmetry.space_group_name_H-M   'P 1'
#
loop_
_entity.id
_entity.type
_entity.pdbx_description
1 polymer ?
#
loop_
_entity_poly.entity_id
_entity_poly.type
_entity_poly.pdbx_seq_one_letter_code
_entity_poly.pdbx_strand_id
1 'polypeptide(L)'
;MSDQPGLSIFDSSSSSNDASFPLARRGGYDSDAVDAWVRTQNAELQRVADSLRASQDENETLRETIENLKDRVEAVEKPTYTGLGNHAAQLLGLAEQEAEDVRNRAIREADELVKKAEEEAAMVRATANHDAEEMRGRAVVELEEKRKQLLEDAEAMHADAVAHTEDLRAQAEREAAQVKLAAEQDAQNARLGATREVEQARAAADREVTEARRVLAVEKERLAREASENHASAMEQTGKLVQDAETRAKAADERAREMMAQATKSREAASADAARLLENAKTEASQQVSSASAEAQKIRATATTDAERQTRSLRAEVEELQRKRDGIMAQMGQLRDIVATFAPGAATEPPATEASTAAADTDEPEADEVDDESSASSSS
;
A
#
# COMPACT_ATOMS: atom_id res chain seq x y z
N MET A 1 -0.92 -186.86 28.68
CA MET A 1 -1.28 -188.26 28.39
C MET A 1 -1.87 -188.88 29.64
N SER A 2 -3.19 -188.84 29.74
CA SER A 2 -4.03 -189.57 30.70
C SER A 2 -5.39 -189.73 30.02
N ASP A 3 -5.96 -190.93 29.97
CA ASP A 3 -7.20 -191.17 29.24
C ASP A 3 -8.45 -190.67 29.96
N GLN A 4 -9.38 -190.06 29.21
CA GLN A 4 -10.81 -190.08 29.52
C GLN A 4 -11.65 -190.00 28.21
N PRO A 5 -12.10 -191.14 27.65
CA PRO A 5 -13.06 -191.15 26.55
C PRO A 5 -14.48 -190.90 27.10
N GLY A 6 -15.13 -189.78 26.73
CA GLY A 6 -16.41 -189.42 27.36
C GLY A 6 -17.40 -188.50 26.63
N LEU A 7 -17.01 -187.75 25.59
CA LEU A 7 -17.91 -186.77 24.92
C LEU A 7 -18.43 -187.17 23.53
N SER A 8 -18.14 -188.38 23.05
CA SER A 8 -18.58 -188.92 21.75
C SER A 8 -20.09 -189.14 21.59
N ILE A 9 -20.91 -188.67 22.54
CA ILE A 9 -22.38 -188.75 22.54
C ILE A 9 -23.04 -187.45 22.05
N PHE A 10 -22.35 -186.31 22.10
CA PHE A 10 -22.92 -185.01 21.71
C PHE A 10 -22.51 -184.54 20.30
N ASP A 11 -21.40 -185.03 19.76
CA ASP A 11 -20.92 -184.67 18.41
C ASP A 11 -21.86 -185.17 17.29
N SER A 12 -22.59 -186.26 17.56
CA SER A 12 -23.66 -186.80 16.69
C SER A 12 -24.87 -185.87 16.54
N SER A 13 -25.01 -184.83 17.37
CA SER A 13 -26.10 -183.85 17.26
C SER A 13 -26.14 -183.12 15.91
N SER A 14 -24.96 -182.93 15.29
CA SER A 14 -24.80 -182.41 13.93
C SER A 14 -25.49 -183.28 12.86
N SER A 15 -25.58 -184.59 13.10
CA SER A 15 -26.13 -185.59 12.18
C SER A 15 -27.59 -185.97 12.49
N SER A 16 -28.13 -185.56 13.64
CA SER A 16 -29.53 -185.83 14.03
C SER A 16 -30.53 -184.77 13.59
N ASN A 17 -30.08 -183.69 12.94
CA ASN A 17 -30.95 -182.56 12.56
C ASN A 17 -31.97 -182.91 11.44
N ASP A 18 -31.78 -184.04 10.74
CA ASP A 18 -32.71 -184.64 9.77
C ASP A 18 -33.48 -185.87 10.34
N ALA A 19 -33.27 -186.24 11.62
CA ALA A 19 -33.79 -187.48 12.19
C ALA A 19 -35.25 -187.36 12.68
N SER A 20 -36.20 -187.42 11.75
CA SER A 20 -37.64 -187.38 12.05
C SER A 20 -38.11 -188.58 12.92
N PHE A 21 -38.85 -188.29 14.00
CA PHE A 21 -39.39 -189.31 14.90
C PHE A 21 -40.54 -190.12 14.25
N PRO A 22 -40.63 -191.45 14.43
CA PRO A 22 -41.60 -192.30 13.74
C PRO A 22 -43.05 -192.07 14.22
N LEU A 23 -43.94 -191.71 13.30
CA LEU A 23 -45.33 -191.33 13.59
C LEU A 23 -46.22 -192.53 13.97
N ALA A 24 -46.76 -192.52 15.20
CA ALA A 24 -47.71 -193.53 15.70
C ALA A 24 -49.18 -193.13 15.44
N ARG A 25 -49.93 -193.97 14.71
CA ARG A 25 -51.29 -193.63 14.19
C ARG A 25 -52.42 -193.47 15.23
N ARG A 26 -52.18 -193.67 16.53
CA ARG A 26 -53.18 -193.42 17.59
C ARG A 26 -52.51 -193.25 18.97
N GLY A 27 -52.51 -192.03 19.51
CA GLY A 27 -52.02 -191.75 20.87
C GLY A 27 -50.54 -191.38 21.00
N GLY A 28 -49.86 -190.98 19.92
CA GLY A 28 -48.54 -190.34 20.00
C GLY A 28 -48.61 -188.88 20.45
N TYR A 29 -47.46 -188.29 20.79
CA TYR A 29 -47.32 -186.85 21.00
C TYR A 29 -47.54 -186.08 19.69
N ASP A 30 -47.98 -184.82 19.81
CA ASP A 30 -48.11 -183.89 18.69
C ASP A 30 -46.72 -183.51 18.14
N SER A 31 -46.49 -183.76 16.84
CA SER A 31 -45.21 -183.51 16.18
C SER A 31 -44.84 -182.03 16.21
N ASP A 32 -45.80 -181.15 15.99
CA ASP A 32 -45.53 -179.72 15.85
C ASP A 32 -45.11 -179.11 17.20
N ALA A 33 -45.69 -179.63 18.29
CA ALA A 33 -45.31 -179.30 19.67
C ALA A 33 -43.93 -179.85 20.05
N VAL A 34 -43.60 -181.09 19.65
CA VAL A 34 -42.26 -181.68 19.89
C VAL A 34 -41.20 -180.91 19.10
N ASP A 35 -41.42 -180.63 17.82
CA ASP A 35 -40.46 -179.90 16.99
C ASP A 35 -40.32 -178.44 17.44
N ALA A 36 -41.37 -177.82 17.98
CA ALA A 36 -41.27 -176.51 18.65
C ALA A 36 -40.41 -176.60 19.92
N TRP A 37 -40.57 -177.64 20.75
CA TRP A 37 -39.78 -177.84 21.96
C TRP A 37 -38.31 -178.16 21.65
N VAL A 38 -38.03 -179.03 20.67
CA VAL A 38 -36.66 -179.37 20.22
C VAL A 38 -35.96 -178.13 19.64
N ARG A 39 -36.63 -177.33 18.80
CA ARG A 39 -36.08 -176.03 18.33
C ARG A 39 -35.78 -175.08 19.48
N THR A 40 -36.63 -175.04 20.52
CA THR A 40 -36.42 -174.22 21.72
C THR A 40 -35.20 -174.68 22.51
N GLN A 41 -35.07 -175.99 22.76
CA GLN A 41 -33.93 -176.57 23.48
C GLN A 41 -32.62 -176.47 22.71
N ASN A 42 -32.63 -176.63 21.38
CA ASN A 42 -31.43 -176.42 20.57
C ASN A 42 -30.99 -174.94 20.60
N ALA A 43 -31.94 -173.99 20.51
CA ALA A 43 -31.64 -172.56 20.67
C ALA A 43 -31.12 -172.20 22.09
N GLU A 44 -31.58 -172.90 23.13
CA GLU A 44 -31.06 -172.76 24.49
C GLU A 44 -29.64 -173.32 24.63
N LEU A 45 -29.37 -174.51 24.07
CA LEU A 45 -28.03 -175.10 24.00
C LEU A 45 -27.02 -174.23 23.22
N GLN A 46 -27.42 -173.66 22.09
CA GLN A 46 -26.57 -172.72 21.33
C GLN A 46 -26.26 -171.47 22.16
N ARG A 47 -27.25 -170.86 22.84
CA ARG A 47 -27.00 -169.73 23.76
C ARG A 47 -26.01 -170.08 24.87
N VAL A 48 -26.13 -171.27 25.46
CA VAL A 48 -25.20 -171.73 26.51
C VAL A 48 -23.80 -171.92 25.93
N ALA A 49 -23.67 -172.56 24.76
CA ALA A 49 -22.39 -172.76 24.09
C ALA A 49 -21.70 -171.43 23.71
N ASP A 50 -22.45 -170.46 23.20
CA ASP A 50 -21.92 -169.14 22.85
C ASP A 50 -21.57 -168.31 24.09
N SER A 51 -22.34 -168.42 25.18
CA SER A 51 -21.99 -167.80 26.47
C SER A 51 -20.72 -168.41 27.09
N LEU A 52 -20.49 -169.71 26.89
CA LEU A 52 -19.29 -170.41 27.36
C LEU A 52 -18.06 -169.97 26.55
N ARG A 53 -18.19 -169.83 25.22
CA ARG A 53 -17.13 -169.27 24.37
C ARG A 53 -16.78 -167.84 24.79
N ALA A 54 -17.76 -166.96 24.89
CA ALA A 54 -17.54 -165.57 25.30
C ALA A 54 -16.82 -165.46 26.65
N SER A 55 -17.15 -166.33 27.62
CA SER A 55 -16.45 -166.37 28.92
C SER A 55 -15.05 -167.00 28.84
N GLN A 56 -14.78 -167.89 27.89
CA GLN A 56 -13.44 -168.42 27.61
C GLN A 56 -12.55 -167.34 26.95
N ASP A 57 -13.07 -166.62 25.96
CA ASP A 57 -12.38 -165.50 25.30
C ASP A 57 -12.08 -164.35 26.31
N GLU A 58 -13.02 -164.07 27.21
CA GLU A 58 -12.84 -163.15 28.35
C GLU A 58 -11.75 -163.67 29.31
N ASN A 59 -11.70 -164.98 29.60
CA ASN A 59 -10.65 -165.56 30.44
C ASN A 59 -9.26 -165.52 29.79
N GLU A 60 -9.16 -165.63 28.47
CA GLU A 60 -7.89 -165.55 27.75
C GLU A 60 -7.36 -164.11 27.72
N THR A 61 -8.21 -163.14 27.36
CA THR A 61 -7.85 -161.71 27.41
C THR A 61 -7.57 -161.20 28.83
N LEU A 62 -8.23 -161.74 29.87
CA LEU A 62 -7.88 -161.49 31.27
C LEU A 62 -6.52 -162.08 31.67
N ARG A 63 -6.09 -163.20 31.06
CA ARG A 63 -4.74 -163.76 31.30
C ARG A 63 -3.66 -162.94 30.62
N GLU A 64 -3.85 -162.56 29.35
CA GLU A 64 -2.92 -161.68 28.63
C GLU A 64 -2.73 -160.35 29.35
N THR A 65 -3.81 -159.74 29.85
CA THR A 65 -3.70 -158.49 30.62
C THR A 65 -3.03 -158.69 31.98
N ILE A 66 -3.23 -159.81 32.67
CA ILE A 66 -2.49 -160.15 33.90
C ILE A 66 -0.99 -160.35 33.61
N GLU A 67 -0.62 -160.97 32.50
CA GLU A 67 0.78 -161.17 32.10
C GLU A 67 1.47 -159.84 31.75
N ASN A 68 0.84 -159.01 30.91
CA ASN A 68 1.29 -157.64 30.62
C ASN A 68 1.40 -156.76 31.88
N LEU A 69 0.55 -156.97 32.88
CA LEU A 69 0.64 -156.26 34.16
C LEU A 69 1.79 -156.77 35.04
N LYS A 70 2.09 -158.08 35.02
CA LYS A 70 3.26 -158.65 35.73
C LYS A 70 4.57 -158.13 35.15
N ASP A 71 4.74 -158.14 33.84
CA ASP A 71 5.95 -157.65 33.17
C ASP A 71 6.21 -156.17 33.50
N ARG A 72 5.14 -155.37 33.55
CA ARG A 72 5.20 -153.96 33.98
C ARG A 72 5.58 -153.78 35.45
N VAL A 73 5.26 -154.74 36.33
CA VAL A 73 5.66 -154.71 37.75
C VAL A 73 7.11 -155.16 37.92
N GLU A 74 7.54 -156.25 37.27
CA GLU A 74 8.94 -156.72 37.35
C GLU A 74 9.91 -155.70 36.73
N ALA A 75 9.51 -154.99 35.67
CA ALA A 75 10.27 -153.87 35.10
C ALA A 75 10.46 -152.68 36.07
N VAL A 76 9.59 -152.54 37.08
CA VAL A 76 9.72 -151.55 38.16
C VAL A 76 10.58 -152.08 39.31
N GLU A 77 10.47 -153.37 39.65
CA GLU A 77 11.30 -153.99 40.70
C GLU A 77 12.77 -154.18 40.29
N LYS A 78 13.06 -154.33 38.99
CA LYS A 78 14.42 -154.58 38.47
C LYS A 78 14.80 -153.59 37.34
N PRO A 79 15.11 -152.32 37.65
CA PRO A 79 15.44 -151.32 36.64
C PRO A 79 16.67 -151.69 35.80
N THR A 80 16.47 -151.85 34.49
CA THR A 80 17.55 -152.04 33.52
C THR A 80 18.02 -150.71 32.94
N TYR A 81 19.29 -150.63 32.54
CA TYR A 81 19.90 -149.39 32.02
C TYR A 81 19.20 -148.85 30.76
N THR A 82 18.63 -149.75 29.94
CA THR A 82 17.78 -149.45 28.78
C THR A 82 16.41 -148.89 29.19
N GLY A 83 15.78 -149.45 30.23
CA GLY A 83 14.56 -148.91 30.81
C GLY A 83 14.74 -147.50 31.38
N LEU A 84 15.88 -147.25 32.05
CA LEU A 84 16.22 -145.92 32.55
C LEU A 84 16.42 -144.90 31.41
N GLY A 85 17.05 -145.32 30.31
CA GLY A 85 17.20 -144.50 29.09
C GLY A 85 15.87 -144.16 28.43
N ASN A 86 14.96 -145.13 28.30
CA ASN A 86 13.62 -144.91 27.76
C ASN A 86 12.78 -143.98 28.65
N HIS A 87 12.86 -144.13 29.98
CA HIS A 87 12.18 -143.25 30.91
C HIS A 87 12.76 -141.82 30.89
N ALA A 88 14.09 -141.68 30.80
CA ALA A 88 14.74 -140.38 30.63
C ALA A 88 14.34 -139.70 29.31
N ALA A 89 14.20 -140.45 28.21
CA ALA A 89 13.70 -139.93 26.94
C ALA A 89 12.23 -139.49 27.01
N GLN A 90 11.38 -140.24 27.73
CA GLN A 90 9.98 -139.85 27.98
C GLN A 90 9.89 -138.58 28.86
N LEU A 91 10.71 -138.48 29.92
CA LEU A 91 10.79 -137.28 30.75
C LEU A 91 11.32 -136.08 29.97
N LEU A 92 12.31 -136.28 29.08
CA LEU A 92 12.81 -135.23 28.20
C LEU A 92 11.74 -134.75 27.21
N GLY A 93 11.05 -135.67 26.53
CA GLY A 93 9.95 -135.32 25.62
C GLY A 93 8.79 -134.60 26.32
N LEU A 94 8.44 -135.01 27.55
CA LEU A 94 7.44 -134.33 28.37
C LEU A 94 7.91 -132.92 28.81
N ALA A 95 9.20 -132.76 29.14
CA ALA A 95 9.79 -131.47 29.48
C ALA A 95 9.94 -130.55 28.25
N GLU A 96 10.23 -131.09 27.07
CA GLU A 96 10.23 -130.36 25.80
C GLU A 96 8.82 -129.91 25.42
N GLN A 97 7.80 -130.76 25.63
CA GLN A 97 6.40 -130.40 25.45
C GLN A 97 5.94 -129.32 26.43
N GLU A 98 6.18 -129.45 27.74
CA GLU A 98 5.81 -128.40 28.71
C GLU A 98 6.60 -127.11 28.43
N ALA A 99 7.87 -127.18 28.01
CA ALA A 99 8.63 -126.00 27.58
C ALA A 99 8.04 -125.36 26.30
N GLU A 100 7.48 -126.15 25.38
CA GLU A 100 6.74 -125.62 24.23
C GLU A 100 5.41 -125.00 24.64
N ASP A 101 4.63 -125.64 25.49
CA ASP A 101 3.37 -125.09 26.01
C ASP A 101 3.59 -123.82 26.84
N VAL A 102 4.66 -123.74 27.65
CA VAL A 102 5.08 -122.52 28.36
C VAL A 102 5.50 -121.41 27.38
N ARG A 103 6.28 -121.72 26.33
CA ARG A 103 6.62 -120.74 25.28
C ARG A 103 5.37 -120.24 24.55
N ASN A 104 4.50 -121.15 24.13
CA ASN A 104 3.25 -120.83 23.43
C ASN A 104 2.28 -120.02 24.31
N ARG A 105 2.25 -120.28 25.62
CA ARG A 105 1.51 -119.50 26.62
C ARG A 105 2.10 -118.08 26.75
N ALA A 106 3.41 -117.96 26.97
CA ALA A 106 4.10 -116.68 27.09
C ALA A 106 4.01 -115.81 25.83
N ILE A 107 4.02 -116.40 24.63
CA ILE A 107 3.81 -115.68 23.36
C ILE A 107 2.39 -115.11 23.29
N ARG A 108 1.35 -115.90 23.64
CA ARG A 108 -0.05 -115.41 23.67
C ARG A 108 -0.25 -114.31 24.70
N GLU A 109 0.35 -114.46 25.89
CA GLU A 109 0.31 -113.44 26.96
C GLU A 109 1.01 -112.15 26.52
N ALA A 110 2.13 -112.23 25.79
CA ALA A 110 2.82 -111.09 25.20
C ALA A 110 1.99 -110.43 24.08
N ASP A 111 1.41 -111.21 23.16
CA ASP A 111 0.52 -110.70 22.10
C ASP A 111 -0.72 -109.99 22.68
N GLU A 112 -1.29 -110.52 23.77
CA GLU A 112 -2.39 -109.88 24.50
C GLU A 112 -1.95 -108.59 25.19
N LEU A 113 -0.76 -108.56 25.80
CA LEU A 113 -0.22 -107.37 26.44
C LEU A 113 0.08 -106.26 25.42
N VAL A 114 0.63 -106.62 24.26
CA VAL A 114 0.86 -105.69 23.14
C VAL A 114 -0.47 -105.11 22.64
N LYS A 115 -1.49 -105.94 22.40
CA LYS A 115 -2.83 -105.46 21.99
C LYS A 115 -3.44 -104.49 23.01
N LYS A 116 -3.40 -104.84 24.31
CA LYS A 116 -3.89 -103.96 25.39
C LYS A 116 -3.13 -102.63 25.42
N ALA A 117 -1.80 -102.65 25.26
CA ALA A 117 -0.99 -101.43 25.18
C ALA A 117 -1.25 -100.60 23.91
N GLU A 118 -1.55 -101.24 22.76
CA GLU A 118 -1.93 -100.57 21.52
C GLU A 118 -3.32 -99.92 21.61
N GLU A 119 -4.28 -100.61 22.25
CA GLU A 119 -5.63 -100.11 22.56
C GLU A 119 -5.57 -98.93 23.55
N GLU A 120 -4.83 -99.05 24.65
CA GLU A 120 -4.60 -97.96 25.61
C GLU A 120 -3.92 -96.76 24.93
N ALA A 121 -2.87 -96.98 24.13
CA ALA A 121 -2.22 -95.92 23.38
C ALA A 121 -3.15 -95.30 22.32
N ALA A 122 -4.07 -96.06 21.72
CA ALA A 122 -5.08 -95.54 20.81
C ALA A 122 -6.09 -94.64 21.56
N MET A 123 -6.57 -95.06 22.73
CA MET A 123 -7.44 -94.24 23.58
C MET A 123 -6.76 -92.95 24.04
N VAL A 124 -5.51 -93.01 24.52
CA VAL A 124 -4.74 -91.83 24.95
C VAL A 124 -4.47 -90.86 23.79
N ARG A 125 -4.22 -91.37 22.57
CA ARG A 125 -4.10 -90.52 21.37
C ARG A 125 -5.44 -89.89 20.96
N ALA A 126 -6.55 -90.62 21.10
CA ALA A 126 -7.88 -90.12 20.78
C ALA A 126 -8.32 -89.00 21.74
N THR A 127 -8.12 -89.17 23.06
CA THR A 127 -8.42 -88.12 24.04
C THR A 127 -7.51 -86.92 23.88
N ALA A 128 -6.18 -87.11 23.75
CA ALA A 128 -5.26 -85.99 23.54
C ALA A 128 -5.54 -85.18 22.25
N ASN A 129 -6.02 -85.83 21.19
CA ASN A 129 -6.48 -85.14 19.98
C ASN A 129 -7.78 -84.35 20.24
N HIS A 130 -8.76 -84.96 20.92
CA HIS A 130 -10.03 -84.31 21.25
C HIS A 130 -9.83 -83.08 22.15
N ASP A 131 -9.05 -83.20 23.22
CA ASP A 131 -8.70 -82.11 24.12
C ASP A 131 -7.99 -80.98 23.35
N ALA A 132 -7.08 -81.33 22.41
CA ALA A 132 -6.40 -80.35 21.57
C ALA A 132 -7.32 -79.71 20.50
N GLU A 133 -8.37 -80.38 20.05
CA GLU A 133 -9.41 -79.79 19.20
C GLU A 133 -10.32 -78.85 20.01
N GLU A 134 -10.73 -79.23 21.21
CA GLU A 134 -11.55 -78.38 22.09
C GLU A 134 -10.79 -77.12 22.53
N MET A 135 -9.51 -77.25 22.91
CA MET A 135 -8.62 -76.12 23.22
C MET A 135 -8.50 -75.15 22.04
N ARG A 136 -8.38 -75.66 20.80
CA ARG A 136 -8.36 -74.82 19.59
C ARG A 136 -9.71 -74.15 19.35
N GLY A 137 -10.82 -74.86 19.54
CA GLY A 137 -12.18 -74.32 19.42
C GLY A 137 -12.41 -73.14 20.36
N ARG A 138 -12.10 -73.31 21.65
CA ARG A 138 -12.17 -72.25 22.67
C ARG A 138 -11.28 -71.06 22.28
N ALA A 139 -10.03 -71.30 21.88
CA ALA A 139 -9.09 -70.25 21.49
C ALA A 139 -9.55 -69.46 20.25
N VAL A 140 -10.20 -70.10 19.28
CA VAL A 140 -10.80 -69.40 18.12
C VAL A 140 -11.95 -68.51 18.56
N VAL A 141 -12.88 -69.01 19.38
CA VAL A 141 -14.01 -68.20 19.89
C VAL A 141 -13.49 -67.00 20.69
N GLU A 142 -12.55 -67.19 21.61
CA GLU A 142 -11.93 -66.09 22.37
C GLU A 142 -11.26 -65.04 21.46
N LEU A 143 -10.64 -65.45 20.35
CA LEU A 143 -10.01 -64.54 19.39
C LEU A 143 -11.04 -63.81 18.54
N GLU A 144 -12.16 -64.44 18.18
CA GLU A 144 -13.28 -63.80 17.48
C GLU A 144 -14.01 -62.79 18.37
N GLU A 145 -14.25 -63.12 19.65
CA GLU A 145 -14.81 -62.19 20.65
C GLU A 145 -13.90 -60.96 20.86
N LYS A 146 -12.60 -61.18 21.11
CA LYS A 146 -11.63 -60.08 21.28
C LYS A 146 -11.47 -59.26 20.01
N ARG A 147 -11.51 -59.89 18.82
CA ARG A 147 -11.51 -59.18 17.54
C ARG A 147 -12.76 -58.33 17.36
N LYS A 148 -13.94 -58.83 17.75
CA LYS A 148 -15.19 -58.07 17.71
C LYS A 148 -15.12 -56.85 18.63
N GLN A 149 -14.71 -57.05 19.89
CA GLN A 149 -14.52 -55.96 20.86
C GLN A 149 -13.58 -54.88 20.33
N LEU A 150 -12.40 -55.25 19.80
CA LEU A 150 -11.44 -54.30 19.24
C LEU A 150 -11.94 -53.56 17.98
N LEU A 151 -12.91 -54.12 17.24
CA LEU A 151 -13.56 -53.42 16.14
C LEU A 151 -14.64 -52.46 16.64
N GLU A 152 -15.47 -52.89 17.60
CA GLU A 152 -16.50 -52.05 18.23
C GLU A 152 -15.85 -50.85 18.97
N ASP A 153 -14.75 -51.07 19.69
CA ASP A 153 -13.94 -50.01 20.32
C ASP A 153 -13.33 -49.05 19.28
N ALA A 154 -12.79 -49.58 18.16
CA ALA A 154 -12.18 -48.75 17.12
C ALA A 154 -13.22 -47.90 16.35
N GLU A 155 -14.41 -48.45 16.10
CA GLU A 155 -15.54 -47.73 15.50
C GLU A 155 -16.06 -46.64 16.44
N ALA A 156 -16.15 -46.91 17.75
CA ALA A 156 -16.50 -45.91 18.76
C ALA A 156 -15.47 -44.78 18.84
N MET A 157 -14.17 -45.10 18.95
CA MET A 157 -13.10 -44.10 18.96
C MET A 157 -13.06 -43.25 17.68
N HIS A 158 -13.37 -43.85 16.53
CA HIS A 158 -13.48 -43.12 15.27
C HIS A 158 -14.69 -42.18 15.25
N ALA A 159 -15.86 -42.63 15.75
CA ALA A 159 -17.05 -41.80 15.85
C ALA A 159 -16.85 -40.59 16.78
N ASP A 160 -16.26 -40.81 17.96
CA ASP A 160 -15.92 -39.75 18.92
C ASP A 160 -14.90 -38.76 18.32
N ALA A 161 -13.88 -39.26 17.61
CA ALA A 161 -12.90 -38.40 16.94
C ALA A 161 -13.52 -37.55 15.83
N VAL A 162 -14.40 -38.12 15.01
CA VAL A 162 -15.14 -37.36 13.98
C VAL A 162 -16.00 -36.28 14.63
N ALA A 163 -16.85 -36.64 15.59
CA ALA A 163 -17.72 -35.70 16.29
C ALA A 163 -16.93 -34.55 16.93
N HIS A 164 -15.80 -34.85 17.60
CA HIS A 164 -14.93 -33.83 18.17
C HIS A 164 -14.32 -32.89 17.11
N THR A 165 -13.92 -33.41 15.94
CA THR A 165 -13.43 -32.55 14.85
C THR A 165 -14.53 -31.71 14.21
N GLU A 166 -15.78 -32.20 14.14
CA GLU A 166 -16.92 -31.43 13.67
C GLU A 166 -17.30 -30.31 14.65
N ASP A 167 -17.30 -30.58 15.97
CA ASP A 167 -17.53 -29.57 17.01
C ASP A 167 -16.44 -28.48 17.00
N LEU A 168 -15.16 -28.87 16.94
CA LEU A 168 -14.04 -27.93 16.84
C LEU A 168 -14.13 -27.07 15.56
N ARG A 169 -14.50 -27.68 14.43
CA ARG A 169 -14.72 -26.97 13.17
C ARG A 169 -15.90 -26.00 13.29
N ALA A 170 -17.02 -26.43 13.84
CA ALA A 170 -18.20 -25.59 14.04
C ALA A 170 -17.92 -24.44 15.03
N GLN A 171 -17.08 -24.65 16.04
CA GLN A 171 -16.58 -23.58 16.91
C GLN A 171 -15.71 -22.59 16.13
N ALA A 172 -14.69 -23.06 15.40
CA ALA A 172 -13.80 -22.20 14.61
C ALA A 172 -14.54 -21.41 13.52
N GLU A 173 -15.56 -21.99 12.87
CA GLU A 173 -16.42 -21.29 11.91
C GLU A 173 -17.28 -20.20 12.58
N ARG A 174 -17.79 -20.44 13.80
CA ARG A 174 -18.51 -19.43 14.61
C ARG A 174 -17.60 -18.29 15.06
N GLU A 175 -16.40 -18.60 15.57
CA GLU A 175 -15.42 -17.60 15.99
C GLU A 175 -14.92 -16.77 14.80
N ALA A 176 -14.61 -17.39 13.66
CA ALA A 176 -14.23 -16.69 12.44
C ALA A 176 -15.35 -15.78 11.90
N ALA A 177 -16.63 -16.18 12.04
CA ALA A 177 -17.77 -15.33 11.69
C ALA A 177 -17.91 -14.12 12.63
N GLN A 178 -17.72 -14.32 13.95
CA GLN A 178 -17.75 -13.23 14.94
C GLN A 178 -16.61 -12.23 14.71
N VAL A 179 -15.38 -12.70 14.48
CA VAL A 179 -14.22 -11.83 14.20
C VAL A 179 -14.40 -11.04 12.91
N LYS A 180 -14.96 -11.65 11.85
CA LYS A 180 -15.31 -10.93 10.61
C LYS A 180 -16.35 -9.83 10.87
N LEU A 181 -17.44 -10.15 11.56
CA LEU A 181 -18.50 -9.20 11.85
C LEU A 181 -17.99 -8.01 12.71
N ALA A 182 -17.13 -8.27 13.69
CA ALA A 182 -16.48 -7.23 14.47
C ALA A 182 -15.57 -6.35 13.60
N ALA A 183 -14.70 -6.94 12.78
CA ALA A 183 -13.82 -6.20 11.88
C ALA A 183 -14.58 -5.38 10.82
N GLU A 184 -15.72 -5.86 10.33
CA GLU A 184 -16.61 -5.13 9.43
C GLU A 184 -17.26 -3.93 10.13
N GLN A 185 -17.74 -4.10 11.37
CA GLN A 185 -18.28 -3.02 12.19
C GLN A 185 -17.23 -1.96 12.53
N ASP A 186 -16.02 -2.36 12.94
CA ASP A 186 -14.91 -1.45 13.22
C ASP A 186 -14.46 -0.69 11.97
N ALA A 187 -14.37 -1.37 10.82
CA ALA A 187 -14.08 -0.72 9.54
C ALA A 187 -15.18 0.27 9.12
N GLN A 188 -16.46 -0.05 9.39
CA GLN A 188 -17.58 0.87 9.15
C GLN A 188 -17.52 2.08 10.10
N ASN A 189 -17.27 1.86 11.39
CA ASN A 189 -17.12 2.90 12.40
C ASN A 189 -15.97 3.86 12.07
N ALA A 190 -14.79 3.32 11.69
CA ALA A 190 -13.64 4.10 11.27
C ALA A 190 -13.93 4.92 10.00
N ARG A 191 -14.62 4.35 9.00
CA ARG A 191 -15.05 5.08 7.79
C ARG A 191 -16.03 6.21 8.10
N LEU A 192 -16.98 5.99 9.01
CA LEU A 192 -17.94 7.02 9.45
C LEU A 192 -17.25 8.12 10.27
N GLY A 193 -16.27 7.77 11.11
CA GLY A 193 -15.42 8.73 11.83
C GLY A 193 -14.64 9.63 10.86
N ALA A 194 -13.83 9.03 9.99
CA ALA A 194 -13.03 9.75 9.00
C ALA A 194 -13.89 10.60 8.04
N THR A 195 -15.10 10.15 7.67
CA THR A 195 -16.03 10.95 6.86
C THR A 195 -16.47 12.21 7.62
N ARG A 196 -16.87 12.08 8.90
CA ARG A 196 -17.26 13.21 9.75
C ARG A 196 -16.10 14.18 10.01
N GLU A 197 -14.89 13.66 10.19
CA GLU A 197 -13.68 14.48 10.35
C GLU A 197 -13.38 15.29 9.07
N VAL A 198 -13.49 14.68 7.89
CA VAL A 198 -13.34 15.38 6.60
C VAL A 198 -14.44 16.43 6.38
N GLU A 199 -15.68 16.15 6.77
CA GLU A 199 -16.79 17.11 6.72
C GLU A 199 -16.57 18.28 7.69
N GLN A 200 -16.13 18.02 8.92
CA GLN A 200 -15.80 19.05 9.91
C GLN A 200 -14.60 19.91 9.47
N ALA A 201 -13.55 19.29 8.91
CA ALA A 201 -12.38 20.00 8.39
C ALA A 201 -12.73 20.90 7.20
N ARG A 202 -13.58 20.43 6.27
CA ARG A 202 -14.14 21.25 5.18
C ARG A 202 -14.96 22.41 5.74
N ALA A 203 -15.90 22.15 6.64
CA ALA A 203 -16.72 23.18 7.24
C ALA A 203 -15.91 24.19 8.10
N ALA A 204 -14.74 23.82 8.62
CA ALA A 204 -13.79 24.74 9.24
C ALA A 204 -13.07 25.60 8.19
N ALA A 205 -12.47 24.99 7.17
CA ALA A 205 -11.79 25.69 6.09
C ALA A 205 -12.72 26.65 5.33
N ASP A 206 -13.97 26.27 5.08
CA ASP A 206 -14.97 27.15 4.44
C ASP A 206 -15.27 28.39 5.31
N ARG A 207 -15.36 28.23 6.64
CA ARG A 207 -15.52 29.36 7.58
C ARG A 207 -14.30 30.27 7.53
N GLU A 208 -13.09 29.74 7.69
CA GLU A 208 -11.83 30.50 7.60
C GLU A 208 -11.71 31.25 6.27
N VAL A 209 -12.09 30.63 5.14
CA VAL A 209 -12.12 31.28 3.82
C VAL A 209 -13.17 32.39 3.75
N THR A 210 -14.35 32.25 4.36
CA THR A 210 -15.34 33.34 4.42
C THR A 210 -14.89 34.49 5.33
N GLU A 211 -14.24 34.20 6.45
CA GLU A 211 -13.71 35.19 7.38
C GLU A 211 -12.53 35.96 6.75
N ALA A 212 -11.58 35.26 6.12
CA ALA A 212 -10.48 35.88 5.38
C ALA A 212 -10.98 36.75 4.22
N ARG A 213 -12.02 36.31 3.48
CA ARG A 213 -12.67 37.13 2.43
C ARG A 213 -13.34 38.38 3.00
N ARG A 214 -13.97 38.28 4.18
CA ARG A 214 -14.58 39.42 4.88
C ARG A 214 -13.53 40.42 5.36
N VAL A 215 -12.42 39.96 5.96
CA VAL A 215 -11.29 40.81 6.36
C VAL A 215 -10.69 41.52 5.15
N LEU A 216 -10.38 40.78 4.08
CA LEU A 216 -9.83 41.35 2.84
C LEU A 216 -10.79 42.36 2.17
N ALA A 217 -12.10 42.18 2.28
CA ALA A 217 -13.08 43.15 1.79
C ALA A 217 -13.03 44.46 2.60
N VAL A 218 -12.98 44.37 3.94
CA VAL A 218 -12.86 45.53 4.84
C VAL A 218 -11.53 46.25 4.64
N GLU A 219 -10.42 45.52 4.47
CA GLU A 219 -9.11 46.12 4.19
C GLU A 219 -9.07 46.82 2.83
N LYS A 220 -9.65 46.22 1.78
CA LYS A 220 -9.79 46.86 0.47
C LYS A 220 -10.64 48.12 0.54
N GLU A 221 -11.73 48.13 1.30
CA GLU A 221 -12.54 49.33 1.50
C GLU A 221 -11.76 50.39 2.29
N ARG A 222 -11.05 50.00 3.35
CA ARG A 222 -10.20 50.91 4.15
C ARG A 222 -9.13 51.58 3.27
N LEU A 223 -8.42 50.81 2.45
CA LEU A 223 -7.40 51.30 1.52
C LEU A 223 -7.99 52.17 0.40
N ALA A 224 -9.19 51.84 -0.10
CA ALA A 224 -9.88 52.66 -1.10
C ALA A 224 -10.32 54.01 -0.53
N ARG A 225 -10.84 54.03 0.71
CA ARG A 225 -11.16 55.28 1.44
C ARG A 225 -9.89 56.11 1.70
N GLU A 226 -8.85 55.49 2.26
CA GLU A 226 -7.55 56.14 2.52
C GLU A 226 -6.93 56.73 1.23
N ALA A 227 -6.98 56.01 0.10
CA ALA A 227 -6.53 56.53 -1.19
C ALA A 227 -7.40 57.69 -1.69
N SER A 228 -8.72 57.62 -1.51
CA SER A 228 -9.66 58.69 -1.89
C SER A 228 -9.51 59.94 -1.04
N GLU A 229 -9.31 59.80 0.27
CA GLU A 229 -9.07 60.89 1.23
C GLU A 229 -7.73 61.58 0.95
N ASN A 230 -6.67 60.80 0.71
CA ASN A 230 -5.37 61.34 0.29
C ASN A 230 -5.45 62.05 -1.08
N HIS A 231 -6.21 61.51 -2.04
CA HIS A 231 -6.41 62.17 -3.34
C HIS A 231 -7.22 63.47 -3.22
N ALA A 232 -8.27 63.48 -2.41
CA ALA A 232 -9.07 64.67 -2.14
C ALA A 232 -8.23 65.77 -1.42
N SER A 233 -7.44 65.38 -0.41
CA SER A 233 -6.51 66.29 0.28
C SER A 233 -5.45 66.86 -0.67
N ALA A 234 -4.87 66.02 -1.54
CA ALA A 234 -3.93 66.47 -2.56
C ALA A 234 -4.58 67.44 -3.57
N MET A 235 -5.82 67.17 -4.02
CA MET A 235 -6.58 68.05 -4.91
C MET A 235 -6.98 69.37 -4.23
N GLU A 236 -7.29 69.36 -2.93
CA GLU A 236 -7.56 70.59 -2.17
C GLU A 236 -6.28 71.42 -2.01
N GLN A 237 -5.13 70.78 -1.77
CA GLN A 237 -3.83 71.45 -1.69
C GLN A 237 -3.39 72.04 -3.04
N THR A 238 -3.51 71.30 -4.15
CA THR A 238 -3.22 71.85 -5.48
C THR A 238 -4.21 72.93 -5.89
N GLY A 239 -5.50 72.77 -5.56
CA GLY A 239 -6.53 73.81 -5.75
C GLY A 239 -6.19 75.11 -5.02
N LYS A 240 -5.77 75.03 -3.75
CA LYS A 240 -5.27 76.19 -2.98
C LYS A 240 -4.03 76.81 -3.61
N LEU A 241 -3.05 76.01 -4.03
CA LEU A 241 -1.84 76.51 -4.69
C LEU A 241 -2.14 77.21 -6.03
N VAL A 242 -3.10 76.70 -6.81
CA VAL A 242 -3.58 77.34 -8.04
C VAL A 242 -4.34 78.63 -7.74
N GLN A 243 -5.22 78.65 -6.74
CA GLN A 243 -5.94 79.86 -6.31
C GLN A 243 -4.97 80.94 -5.80
N ASP A 244 -3.95 80.56 -5.04
CA ASP A 244 -2.86 81.43 -4.60
C ASP A 244 -2.06 81.98 -5.79
N ALA A 245 -1.70 81.11 -6.75
CA ALA A 245 -0.99 81.51 -7.96
C ALA A 245 -1.81 82.47 -8.84
N GLU A 246 -3.10 82.18 -9.05
CA GLU A 246 -4.05 83.07 -9.73
C GLU A 246 -4.18 84.43 -9.02
N THR A 247 -4.25 84.43 -7.68
CA THR A 247 -4.39 85.66 -6.90
C THR A 247 -3.11 86.50 -6.97
N ARG A 248 -1.94 85.85 -6.91
CA ARG A 248 -0.63 86.50 -7.11
C ARG A 248 -0.47 87.02 -8.55
N ALA A 249 -0.97 86.30 -9.56
CA ALA A 249 -0.96 86.71 -10.96
C ALA A 249 -1.88 87.92 -11.20
N LYS A 250 -3.13 87.88 -10.73
CA LYS A 250 -4.08 89.01 -10.80
C LYS A 250 -3.51 90.26 -10.11
N ALA A 251 -2.97 90.10 -8.90
CA ALA A 251 -2.31 91.18 -8.17
C ALA A 251 -0.99 91.67 -8.82
N ALA A 252 -0.38 90.91 -9.73
CA ALA A 252 0.76 91.33 -10.53
C ALA A 252 0.31 92.06 -11.82
N ASP A 253 -0.74 91.57 -12.48
CA ASP A 253 -1.39 92.24 -13.62
C ASP A 253 -1.97 93.61 -13.22
N GLU A 254 -2.59 93.70 -12.04
CA GLU A 254 -3.10 94.95 -11.47
C GLU A 254 -1.96 95.94 -11.21
N ARG A 255 -0.90 95.52 -10.51
CA ARG A 255 0.31 96.35 -10.33
C ARG A 255 0.98 96.74 -11.65
N ALA A 256 1.00 95.86 -12.65
CA ALA A 256 1.51 96.18 -13.98
C ALA A 256 0.65 97.24 -14.69
N ARG A 257 -0.68 97.16 -14.59
CA ARG A 257 -1.62 98.17 -15.11
C ARG A 257 -1.49 99.49 -14.36
N GLU A 258 -1.35 99.48 -13.04
CA GLU A 258 -1.12 100.69 -12.23
C GLU A 258 0.20 101.37 -12.61
N MET A 259 1.29 100.60 -12.71
CA MET A 259 2.59 101.11 -13.15
C MET A 259 2.54 101.66 -14.59
N MET A 260 1.83 100.99 -15.50
CA MET A 260 1.60 101.51 -16.86
C MET A 260 0.78 102.80 -16.85
N ALA A 261 -0.30 102.88 -16.06
CA ALA A 261 -1.13 104.08 -15.94
C ALA A 261 -0.40 105.26 -15.28
N GLN A 262 0.48 104.98 -14.31
CA GLN A 262 1.37 105.98 -13.72
C GLN A 262 2.44 106.43 -14.73
N ALA A 263 3.00 105.51 -15.53
CA ALA A 263 3.97 105.83 -16.57
C ALA A 263 3.35 106.65 -17.72
N THR A 264 2.13 106.32 -18.18
CA THR A 264 1.41 107.13 -19.19
C THR A 264 1.06 108.50 -18.63
N LYS A 265 0.52 108.59 -17.40
CA LYS A 265 0.22 109.87 -16.75
C LYS A 265 1.48 110.73 -16.54
N SER A 266 2.61 110.12 -16.18
CA SER A 266 3.90 110.81 -16.05
C SER A 266 4.40 111.32 -17.40
N ARG A 267 4.29 110.51 -18.46
CA ARG A 267 4.62 110.90 -19.84
C ARG A 267 3.71 112.01 -20.36
N GLU A 268 2.41 111.95 -20.07
CA GLU A 268 1.43 112.99 -20.40
C GLU A 268 1.77 114.30 -19.69
N ALA A 269 2.00 114.26 -18.38
CA ALA A 269 2.42 115.43 -17.59
C ALA A 269 3.72 116.04 -18.13
N ALA A 270 4.76 115.22 -18.35
CA ALA A 270 6.02 115.68 -18.93
C ALA A 270 5.83 116.27 -20.34
N SER A 271 4.93 115.73 -21.16
CA SER A 271 4.62 116.30 -22.48
C SER A 271 3.84 117.62 -22.39
N ALA A 272 2.96 117.78 -21.40
CA ALA A 272 2.21 119.00 -21.15
C ALA A 272 3.11 120.12 -20.57
N ASP A 273 4.04 119.76 -19.68
CA ASP A 273 5.01 120.71 -19.12
C ASP A 273 6.10 121.07 -20.14
N ALA A 274 6.52 120.15 -21.02
CA ALA A 274 7.34 120.48 -22.18
C ALA A 274 6.59 121.42 -23.16
N ALA A 275 5.30 121.20 -23.41
CA ALA A 275 4.48 122.09 -24.23
C ALA A 275 4.32 123.48 -23.61
N ARG A 276 4.13 123.56 -22.28
CA ARG A 276 4.13 124.83 -21.52
C ARG A 276 5.48 125.54 -21.57
N LEU A 277 6.58 124.81 -21.43
CA LEU A 277 7.93 125.38 -21.53
C LEU A 277 8.16 125.97 -22.93
N LEU A 278 7.75 125.26 -23.98
CA LEU A 278 7.82 125.76 -25.36
C LEU A 278 6.91 126.98 -25.60
N GLU A 279 5.71 127.04 -25.00
CA GLU A 279 4.81 128.18 -25.16
C GLU A 279 5.26 129.40 -24.34
N ASN A 280 5.80 129.19 -23.13
CA ASN A 280 6.46 130.23 -22.35
C ASN A 280 7.69 130.77 -23.10
N ALA A 281 8.56 129.90 -23.62
CA ALA A 281 9.73 130.29 -24.40
C ALA A 281 9.36 131.05 -25.69
N LYS A 282 8.27 130.66 -26.39
CA LYS A 282 7.71 131.45 -27.50
C LYS A 282 7.21 132.81 -27.02
N THR A 283 6.53 132.87 -25.88
CA THR A 283 5.97 134.10 -25.32
C THR A 283 7.09 135.06 -24.94
N GLU A 284 8.09 134.58 -24.19
CA GLU A 284 9.30 135.31 -23.81
C GLU A 284 10.10 135.76 -25.05
N ALA A 285 10.30 134.89 -26.05
CA ALA A 285 10.95 135.26 -27.31
C ALA A 285 10.13 136.32 -28.08
N SER A 286 8.80 136.21 -28.13
CA SER A 286 7.94 137.22 -28.75
C SER A 286 7.97 138.54 -27.98
N GLN A 287 8.09 138.49 -26.65
CA GLN A 287 8.21 139.65 -25.79
C GLN A 287 9.58 140.32 -25.96
N GLN A 288 10.67 139.56 -26.04
CA GLN A 288 12.02 140.05 -26.39
C GLN A 288 12.05 140.67 -27.79
N VAL A 289 11.44 140.03 -28.79
CA VAL A 289 11.31 140.60 -30.14
C VAL A 289 10.48 141.89 -30.10
N SER A 290 9.43 141.96 -29.28
CA SER A 290 8.62 143.18 -29.13
C SER A 290 9.36 144.31 -28.41
N SER A 291 10.14 144.01 -27.36
CA SER A 291 10.91 145.02 -26.61
C SER A 291 12.11 145.50 -27.43
N ALA A 292 12.85 144.60 -28.09
CA ALA A 292 13.90 144.94 -29.03
C ALA A 292 13.35 145.73 -30.23
N SER A 293 12.13 145.43 -30.71
CA SER A 293 11.47 146.23 -31.75
C SER A 293 11.06 147.62 -31.26
N ALA A 294 10.53 147.74 -30.03
CA ALA A 294 10.17 149.01 -29.43
C ALA A 294 11.41 149.87 -29.12
N GLU A 295 12.51 149.24 -28.70
CA GLU A 295 13.80 149.89 -28.47
C GLU A 295 14.47 150.31 -29.79
N ALA A 296 14.45 149.46 -30.82
CA ALA A 296 14.89 149.82 -32.17
C ALA A 296 14.04 150.95 -32.78
N GLN A 297 12.72 150.98 -32.52
CA GLN A 297 11.84 152.09 -32.91
C GLN A 297 12.16 153.36 -32.14
N LYS A 298 12.42 153.27 -30.83
CA LYS A 298 12.85 154.40 -29.98
C LYS A 298 14.20 154.97 -30.45
N ILE A 299 15.19 154.11 -30.73
CA ILE A 299 16.50 154.48 -31.27
C ILE A 299 16.35 155.13 -32.65
N ARG A 300 15.51 154.58 -33.54
CA ARG A 300 15.18 155.22 -34.82
C ARG A 300 14.52 156.57 -34.64
N ALA A 301 13.57 156.71 -33.71
CA ALA A 301 12.86 157.96 -33.46
C ALA A 301 13.78 159.05 -32.89
N THR A 302 14.71 158.70 -31.98
CA THR A 302 15.76 159.63 -31.54
C THR A 302 16.70 159.98 -32.69
N ALA A 303 17.17 159.00 -33.47
CA ALA A 303 18.05 159.24 -34.60
C ALA A 303 17.41 160.14 -35.69
N THR A 304 16.12 159.98 -35.99
CA THR A 304 15.41 160.90 -36.90
C THR A 304 15.19 162.27 -36.27
N THR A 305 14.92 162.36 -34.96
CA THR A 305 14.77 163.66 -34.27
C THR A 305 16.08 164.45 -34.24
N ASP A 306 17.21 163.77 -34.03
CA ASP A 306 18.52 164.41 -34.00
C ASP A 306 19.07 164.67 -35.42
N ALA A 307 18.77 163.82 -36.40
CA ALA A 307 19.01 164.12 -37.82
C ALA A 307 18.16 165.32 -38.30
N GLU A 308 16.91 165.47 -37.83
CA GLU A 308 16.11 166.67 -38.09
C GLU A 308 16.69 167.91 -37.41
N ARG A 309 17.18 167.81 -36.17
CA ARG A 309 17.88 168.91 -35.49
C ARG A 309 19.13 169.33 -36.25
N GLN A 310 19.98 168.38 -36.65
CA GLN A 310 21.17 168.64 -37.49
C GLN A 310 20.77 169.28 -38.83
N THR A 311 19.72 168.77 -39.50
CA THR A 311 19.22 169.35 -40.76
C THR A 311 18.70 170.78 -40.58
N ARG A 312 18.05 171.10 -39.45
CA ARG A 312 17.61 172.46 -39.13
C ARG A 312 18.79 173.38 -38.79
N SER A 313 19.81 172.88 -38.09
CA SER A 313 21.07 173.61 -37.81
C SER A 313 21.80 173.95 -39.11
N LEU A 314 22.07 172.95 -39.95
CA LEU A 314 22.73 173.12 -41.25
C LEU A 314 21.96 174.06 -42.18
N ARG A 315 20.62 174.05 -42.15
CA ARG A 315 19.81 175.02 -42.90
C ARG A 315 19.95 176.45 -42.36
N ALA A 316 20.01 176.63 -41.04
CA ALA A 316 20.25 177.94 -40.44
C ALA A 316 21.66 178.48 -40.79
N GLU A 317 22.69 177.62 -40.77
CA GLU A 317 24.03 177.97 -41.22
C GLU A 317 24.08 178.32 -42.71
N VAL A 318 23.40 177.55 -43.57
CA VAL A 318 23.30 177.86 -45.02
C VAL A 318 22.58 179.17 -45.27
N GLU A 319 21.49 179.48 -44.57
CA GLU A 319 20.84 180.79 -44.66
C GLU A 319 21.76 181.91 -44.18
N GLU A 320 22.51 181.73 -43.09
CA GLU A 320 23.41 182.77 -42.59
C GLU A 320 24.60 182.98 -43.53
N LEU A 321 25.13 181.92 -44.14
CA LEU A 321 26.14 182.01 -45.20
C LEU A 321 25.59 182.71 -46.46
N GLN A 322 24.32 182.49 -46.82
CA GLN A 322 23.66 183.24 -47.90
C GLN A 322 23.47 184.72 -47.54
N ARG A 323 23.02 185.04 -46.31
CA ARG A 323 22.92 186.43 -45.83
C ARG A 323 24.29 187.14 -45.81
N LYS A 324 25.36 186.43 -45.45
CA LYS A 324 26.75 186.94 -45.52
C LYS A 324 27.21 187.14 -46.96
N ARG A 325 26.96 186.19 -47.87
CA ARG A 325 27.22 186.32 -49.32
C ARG A 325 26.53 187.55 -49.91
N ASP A 326 25.25 187.76 -49.60
CA ASP A 326 24.45 188.82 -50.21
C ASP A 326 24.83 190.20 -49.66
N GLY A 327 25.24 190.29 -48.38
CA GLY A 327 25.88 191.48 -47.82
C GLY A 327 27.21 191.82 -48.52
N ILE A 328 28.06 190.82 -48.78
CA ILE A 328 29.34 191.01 -49.50
C ILE A 328 29.09 191.45 -50.95
N MET A 329 28.12 190.84 -51.64
CA MET A 329 27.75 191.23 -53.01
C MET A 329 27.18 192.65 -53.09
N ALA A 330 26.44 193.12 -52.07
CA ALA A 330 26.00 194.50 -51.98
C ALA A 330 27.17 195.48 -51.78
N GLN A 331 28.13 195.14 -50.90
CA GLN A 331 29.31 195.99 -50.65
C GLN A 331 30.26 196.07 -51.87
N MET A 332 30.33 195.02 -52.70
CA MET A 332 31.02 195.04 -53.99
C MET A 332 30.40 196.02 -55.02
N GLY A 333 29.16 196.47 -54.80
CA GLY A 333 28.54 197.52 -55.62
C GLY A 333 29.01 198.94 -55.28
N GLN A 334 29.19 199.26 -53.99
CA GLN A 334 29.28 200.66 -53.53
C GLN A 334 30.72 201.20 -53.38
N LEU A 335 31.74 200.34 -53.37
CA LEU A 335 33.15 200.77 -53.37
C LEU A 335 33.83 200.70 -54.75
N ARG A 336 33.15 200.12 -55.77
CA ARG A 336 33.69 200.01 -57.13
C ARG A 336 33.80 201.36 -57.87
N ASP A 337 33.00 202.35 -57.48
CA ASP A 337 32.95 203.68 -58.11
C ASP A 337 33.98 204.69 -57.56
N ILE A 338 34.73 204.35 -56.49
CA ILE A 338 35.62 205.32 -55.81
C ILE A 338 37.12 204.98 -55.92
N VAL A 339 37.51 203.70 -56.10
CA VAL A 339 38.93 203.29 -56.13
C VAL A 339 39.37 202.76 -57.50
N ALA A 340 38.75 203.24 -58.58
CA ALA A 340 39.30 203.16 -59.93
C ALA A 340 40.46 204.16 -60.09
N THR A 341 41.54 204.02 -59.31
CA THR A 341 42.63 205.01 -59.27
C THR A 341 44.05 204.44 -59.14
N PHE A 342 44.33 203.38 -58.36
CA PHE A 342 45.69 202.82 -58.26
C PHE A 342 45.81 201.28 -58.11
N ALA A 343 45.93 200.62 -59.26
CA ALA A 343 46.94 199.57 -59.54
C ALA A 343 46.98 198.31 -58.58
N PRO A 344 48.03 197.45 -58.52
CA PRO A 344 47.83 196.05 -58.91
C PRO A 344 48.40 194.93 -58.01
N GLY A 345 47.84 193.71 -58.12
CA GLY A 345 48.64 192.47 -58.17
C GLY A 345 48.52 191.41 -57.05
N ALA A 346 48.38 190.15 -57.50
CA ALA A 346 49.01 188.90 -57.02
C ALA A 346 48.72 188.25 -55.63
N ALA A 347 48.76 186.90 -55.64
CA ALA A 347 49.10 185.96 -54.54
C ALA A 347 48.11 185.77 -53.36
N THR A 348 48.04 184.66 -52.58
CA THR A 348 48.39 183.20 -52.69
C THR A 348 47.81 182.44 -51.47
N GLU A 349 47.24 181.23 -51.63
CA GLU A 349 47.25 180.03 -50.70
C GLU A 349 46.95 180.18 -49.16
N PRO A 350 46.99 179.15 -48.28
CA PRO A 350 46.66 177.69 -48.33
C PRO A 350 45.56 177.37 -47.24
N PRO A 351 45.65 176.43 -46.25
CA PRO A 351 45.99 174.97 -46.17
C PRO A 351 44.80 174.08 -45.63
N ALA A 352 45.09 172.92 -44.99
CA ALA A 352 44.13 171.90 -44.47
C ALA A 352 44.39 171.49 -42.98
N THR A 353 44.13 170.21 -42.58
CA THR A 353 44.29 169.55 -41.25
C THR A 353 43.31 169.95 -40.11
N GLU A 354 42.80 169.11 -39.17
CA GLU A 354 43.11 167.77 -38.57
C GLU A 354 44.01 167.82 -37.30
N ALA A 355 43.83 167.05 -36.20
CA ALA A 355 42.84 166.01 -35.81
C ALA A 355 42.32 166.25 -34.34
N SER A 356 42.23 165.38 -33.30
CA SER A 356 42.62 163.98 -32.99
C SER A 356 41.95 163.48 -31.65
N THR A 357 42.42 162.36 -31.06
CA THR A 357 42.18 161.81 -29.67
C THR A 357 40.84 161.09 -29.34
N ALA A 358 40.71 160.17 -28.35
CA ALA A 358 41.61 159.19 -27.68
C ALA A 358 40.86 158.24 -26.67
N ALA A 359 41.48 157.11 -26.29
CA ALA A 359 41.17 156.14 -25.20
C ALA A 359 39.83 155.34 -25.25
N ALA A 360 39.61 154.14 -24.70
CA ALA A 360 40.33 152.96 -24.13
C ALA A 360 39.22 152.13 -23.39
N ASP A 361 39.27 150.84 -23.01
CA ASP A 361 40.25 149.74 -23.03
C ASP A 361 39.52 148.36 -22.89
N THR A 362 40.21 147.22 -23.10
CA THR A 362 40.05 145.81 -22.54
C THR A 362 38.64 145.16 -22.27
N ASP A 363 38.43 143.83 -22.18
CA ASP A 363 39.31 142.63 -22.20
C ASP A 363 38.60 141.33 -22.73
N GLU A 364 39.33 140.21 -22.77
CA GLU A 364 38.91 138.82 -23.10
C GLU A 364 38.51 138.03 -21.79
N PRO A 365 38.69 136.69 -21.52
CA PRO A 365 39.29 135.57 -22.27
C PRO A 365 38.55 134.17 -22.20
N GLU A 366 39.11 133.17 -22.91
CA GLU A 366 39.40 131.74 -22.53
C GLU A 366 38.36 130.80 -21.82
N ALA A 367 38.39 129.45 -21.95
CA ALA A 367 39.09 128.49 -22.83
C ALA A 367 38.51 127.04 -22.68
N ASP A 368 38.97 126.08 -23.51
CA ASP A 368 39.17 124.61 -23.27
C ASP A 368 37.97 123.71 -22.81
N GLU A 369 37.90 122.39 -23.03
CA GLU A 369 38.57 121.38 -23.88
C GLU A 369 37.72 120.07 -23.90
N VAL A 370 38.25 119.01 -24.54
CA VAL A 370 38.06 117.55 -24.27
C VAL A 370 37.37 116.70 -25.36
N ASP A 371 38.21 115.85 -25.95
CA ASP A 371 38.10 114.51 -26.57
C ASP A 371 36.76 113.73 -26.41
N ASP A 372 36.21 112.96 -27.37
CA ASP A 372 36.74 111.94 -28.33
C ASP A 372 36.73 110.48 -27.80
N GLU A 373 36.86 109.53 -28.72
CA GLU A 373 36.99 108.07 -28.58
C GLU A 373 35.78 107.21 -28.13
N SER A 374 35.21 106.51 -29.13
CA SER A 374 35.40 105.06 -29.35
C SER A 374 34.13 104.19 -29.52
N SER A 375 34.31 103.07 -30.22
CA SER A 375 33.29 102.06 -30.52
C SER A 375 33.88 100.64 -30.52
N ALA A 376 33.47 99.80 -29.57
CA ALA A 376 33.71 98.35 -29.45
C ALA A 376 33.10 97.87 -28.10
N SER A 377 32.87 96.59 -27.79
CA SER A 377 32.51 95.39 -28.55
C SER A 377 32.13 94.27 -27.56
N SER A 378 31.51 93.19 -28.04
CA SER A 378 31.62 91.80 -27.52
C SER A 378 31.26 91.42 -26.06
N SER A 379 30.33 90.47 -25.96
CA SER A 379 30.30 89.29 -25.06
C SER A 379 30.31 89.43 -23.52
N SER A 380 29.19 89.01 -22.91
CA SER A 380 29.07 87.65 -22.33
C SER A 380 27.63 87.14 -22.41
#